data_AF-A0A1Q8SM93-F1
#
_entry.id   AF-A0A1Q8SM93-F1
#
_cell.length_a   1.000
_cell.length_b   1.000
_cell.length_c   1.000
_cell.angle_alpha   90.00
_cell.angle_beta   90.00
_cell.angle_gamma   90.00
#
_symmetry.space_group_name_H-M   'P 1'
#
loop_
_entity.id
_entity.type
_entity.pdbx_description
1 polymer ?
#
loop_
_entity_poly.entity_id
_entity_poly.type
_entity_poly.pdbx_seq_one_letter_code
_entity_poly.pdbx_strand_id
1 'polypeptide(L)'
;SAQGVLANDSDVDGGTLSVSAVNGVTGSVGQAITGSNGGTFTLNADGSYSFNPGTAFDRLAAGQTDKTQISYTVSDGQGGTATSTLTVTVTGTNDAPVAQAGTATTEENTLLTGQVPAASDVDGTIAGYDLATDVGTGNGS
;
A
#
# COMPACT_ATOMS: atom_id res chain seq x y z
N SER A 1 16.22 -22.03 -13.70
CA SER A 1 16.13 -21.91 -12.23
C SER A 1 14.70 -21.51 -11.89
N ALA A 2 14.11 -22.09 -10.86
CA ALA A 2 12.82 -21.62 -10.36
C ALA A 2 12.95 -20.16 -9.88
N GLN A 3 11.93 -19.33 -10.14
CA GLN A 3 11.92 -17.90 -9.82
C GLN A 3 10.71 -17.59 -8.92
N GLY A 4 10.88 -16.67 -7.97
CA GLY A 4 9.81 -16.21 -7.08
C GLY A 4 9.19 -17.33 -6.25
N VAL A 5 7.87 -17.51 -6.33
CA VAL A 5 7.12 -18.43 -5.45
C VAL A 5 7.43 -19.90 -5.69
N LEU A 6 7.99 -20.27 -6.85
CA LEU A 6 8.34 -21.66 -7.16
C LEU A 6 9.73 -22.05 -6.63
N ALA A 7 10.52 -21.09 -6.12
CA ALA A 7 11.89 -21.34 -5.69
C ALA A 7 11.98 -22.21 -4.42
N ASN A 8 10.90 -22.32 -3.66
CA ASN A 8 10.80 -23.17 -2.47
C ASN A 8 10.04 -24.49 -2.72
N ASP A 9 9.55 -24.72 -3.94
CA ASP A 9 8.83 -25.93 -4.30
C ASP A 9 9.79 -26.96 -4.93
N SER A 10 9.50 -28.24 -4.70
CA SER A 10 10.28 -29.36 -5.23
C SER A 10 9.38 -30.34 -5.94
N ASP A 11 9.74 -30.72 -7.17
CA ASP A 11 9.14 -31.87 -7.86
C ASP A 11 10.05 -33.09 -7.69
N VAL A 12 9.47 -34.22 -7.29
CA VAL A 12 10.19 -35.49 -7.16
C VAL A 12 10.41 -36.16 -8.53
N ASP A 13 9.59 -35.81 -9.53
CA ASP A 13 9.62 -36.40 -10.87
C ASP A 13 10.47 -35.58 -11.87
N GLY A 14 10.98 -34.42 -11.45
CA GLY A 14 11.92 -33.61 -12.22
C GLY A 14 11.30 -32.78 -13.36
N GLY A 15 9.97 -32.62 -13.36
CA GLY A 15 9.22 -31.75 -14.25
C GLY A 15 9.45 -30.26 -13.98
N THR A 16 9.07 -29.43 -14.94
CA THR A 16 9.11 -27.97 -14.77
C THR A 16 7.84 -27.52 -14.05
N LEU A 17 8.00 -26.96 -12.86
CA LEU A 17 6.90 -26.36 -12.11
C LEU A 17 6.42 -25.07 -12.75
N SER A 18 5.11 -24.83 -12.68
CA SER A 18 4.48 -23.58 -13.13
C SER A 18 3.30 -23.20 -12.23
N VAL A 19 3.04 -21.90 -12.09
CA VAL A 19 1.79 -21.42 -11.48
C VAL A 19 0.66 -21.59 -12.50
N SER A 20 -0.34 -22.41 -12.16
CA SER A 20 -1.47 -22.74 -13.03
C SER A 20 -2.75 -21.96 -12.68
N ALA A 21 -2.89 -21.46 -11.46
CA ALA A 21 -4.02 -20.64 -11.05
C ALA A 21 -3.65 -19.67 -9.93
N VAL A 22 -4.36 -18.53 -9.86
CA VAL A 22 -4.30 -17.57 -8.74
C VAL A 22 -5.70 -17.44 -8.17
N ASN A 23 -5.85 -17.55 -6.84
CA ASN A 23 -7.14 -17.59 -6.15
C ASN A 23 -8.12 -18.62 -6.74
N GLY A 24 -7.61 -19.76 -7.21
CA GLY A 24 -8.40 -20.83 -7.84
C GLY A 24 -8.85 -20.54 -9.28
N VAL A 25 -8.40 -19.44 -9.89
CA VAL A 25 -8.78 -19.04 -11.26
C VAL A 25 -7.57 -19.09 -12.18
N THR A 26 -7.63 -19.92 -13.23
CA THR A 26 -6.57 -20.07 -14.23
C THR A 26 -6.33 -18.78 -15.01
N GLY A 27 -7.40 -18.06 -15.39
CA GLY A 27 -7.31 -16.77 -16.09
C GLY A 27 -6.74 -15.60 -15.29
N SER A 28 -6.46 -15.80 -14.00
CA SER A 28 -5.87 -14.77 -13.13
C SER A 28 -4.34 -14.82 -13.09
N VAL A 29 -3.71 -15.84 -13.65
CA VAL A 29 -2.24 -15.91 -13.79
C VAL A 29 -1.75 -14.77 -14.69
N GLY A 30 -0.76 -14.02 -14.21
CA GLY A 30 -0.22 -12.84 -14.90
C GLY A 30 -1.10 -11.59 -14.82
N GLN A 31 -2.28 -11.67 -14.19
CA GLN A 31 -3.20 -10.55 -14.06
C GLN A 31 -3.00 -9.81 -12.73
N ALA A 32 -3.43 -8.56 -12.70
CA ALA A 32 -3.53 -7.76 -11.47
C ALA A 32 -4.72 -8.24 -10.63
N ILE A 33 -4.46 -8.69 -9.39
CA ILE A 33 -5.44 -9.24 -8.46
C ILE A 33 -5.33 -8.52 -7.12
N THR A 34 -6.46 -8.05 -6.58
CA THR A 34 -6.50 -7.42 -5.27
C THR A 34 -6.19 -8.44 -4.17
N GLY A 35 -5.29 -8.08 -3.25
CA GLY A 35 -4.96 -8.91 -2.09
C GLY A 35 -6.07 -8.93 -1.04
N SER A 36 -6.03 -9.92 -0.15
CA SER A 36 -7.04 -10.10 0.91
C SER A 36 -7.27 -8.88 1.82
N ASN A 37 -6.29 -7.99 1.93
CA ASN A 37 -6.37 -6.79 2.75
C ASN A 37 -5.92 -5.54 1.97
N GLY A 38 -6.16 -5.55 0.65
CA GLY A 38 -5.76 -4.47 -0.25
C GLY A 38 -4.37 -4.66 -0.88
N GLY A 39 -3.97 -3.64 -1.64
CA GLY A 39 -2.87 -3.73 -2.61
C GLY A 39 -3.22 -4.65 -3.78
N THR A 40 -2.33 -4.68 -4.77
CA THR A 40 -2.50 -5.45 -6.00
C THR A 40 -1.30 -6.35 -6.22
N PHE A 41 -1.56 -7.64 -6.38
CA PHE A 41 -0.59 -8.66 -6.74
C PHE A 41 -0.63 -8.93 -8.24
N THR A 42 0.51 -9.26 -8.81
CA THR A 42 0.60 -9.96 -10.10
C THR A 42 1.51 -11.16 -9.89
N LEU A 43 1.04 -12.36 -10.22
CA LEU A 43 1.82 -13.60 -10.12
C LEU A 43 1.80 -14.31 -11.47
N ASN A 44 2.98 -14.45 -12.07
CA ASN A 44 3.17 -15.02 -13.40
C ASN A 44 3.32 -16.55 -13.34
N ALA A 45 3.13 -17.20 -14.49
CA ALA A 45 3.25 -18.65 -14.61
C ALA A 45 4.64 -19.18 -14.23
N ASP A 46 5.69 -18.38 -14.42
CA ASP A 46 7.08 -18.72 -14.07
C ASP A 46 7.42 -18.54 -12.58
N GLY A 47 6.43 -18.13 -11.78
CA GLY A 47 6.56 -17.89 -10.34
C GLY A 47 7.03 -16.50 -9.95
N SER A 48 7.44 -15.65 -10.91
CA SER A 48 7.77 -14.25 -10.63
C SER A 48 6.51 -13.48 -10.20
N TYR A 49 6.66 -12.56 -9.25
CA TYR A 49 5.55 -11.77 -8.75
C TYR A 49 5.94 -10.33 -8.47
N SER A 50 4.93 -9.45 -8.47
CA SER A 50 5.02 -8.07 -7.99
C SER A 50 3.87 -7.76 -7.06
N PHE A 51 4.10 -6.82 -6.14
CA PHE A 51 3.07 -6.29 -5.25
C PHE A 51 3.11 -4.77 -5.26
N ASN A 52 1.97 -4.13 -5.52
CA ASN A 52 1.78 -2.68 -5.42
C ASN A 52 0.82 -2.38 -4.26
N PRO A 53 1.26 -1.77 -3.15
CA PRO A 53 0.38 -1.44 -2.03
C PRO A 53 -0.67 -0.38 -2.38
N GLY A 54 -0.41 0.49 -3.37
CA GLY A 54 -1.23 1.68 -3.62
C GLY A 54 -1.41 2.51 -2.33
N THR A 55 -2.62 3.04 -2.12
CA THR A 55 -3.01 3.75 -0.89
C THR A 55 -3.68 2.85 0.14
N ALA A 56 -3.68 1.52 -0.09
CA ALA A 56 -4.47 0.59 0.73
C ALA A 56 -3.90 0.43 2.14
N PHE A 57 -2.70 0.93 2.43
CA PHE A 57 -2.01 0.78 3.71
C PHE A 57 -1.62 2.12 4.36
N ASP A 58 -2.07 3.25 3.80
CA ASP A 58 -1.81 4.61 4.33
C ASP A 58 -2.44 4.85 5.71
N ARG A 59 -3.18 3.89 6.25
CA ARG A 59 -3.68 3.94 7.64
C ARG A 59 -2.62 3.47 8.66
N LEU A 60 -1.52 2.87 8.21
CA LEU A 60 -0.53 2.26 9.08
C LEU A 60 0.49 3.30 9.51
N ALA A 61 0.44 3.69 10.78
CA ALA A 61 1.48 4.52 11.37
C ALA A 61 2.88 3.88 11.26
N ALA A 62 3.92 4.70 11.39
CA ALA A 62 5.31 4.23 11.37
C ALA A 62 5.55 3.00 12.28
N GLY A 63 6.02 1.92 11.67
CA GLY A 63 6.34 0.67 12.38
C GLY A 63 5.15 -0.24 12.68
N GLN A 64 3.90 0.19 12.41
CA GLN A 64 2.77 -0.73 12.39
C GLN A 64 2.86 -1.64 11.16
N THR A 65 2.33 -2.85 11.29
CA THR A 65 2.36 -3.82 10.20
C THR A 65 0.98 -4.40 9.93
N ASP A 66 0.68 -4.66 8.67
CA ASP A 66 -0.47 -5.45 8.27
C ASP A 66 -0.09 -6.43 7.15
N LYS A 67 -0.89 -7.48 6.97
CA LYS A 67 -0.65 -8.53 5.99
C LYS A 67 -1.74 -8.55 4.93
N THR A 68 -1.33 -8.86 3.70
CA THR A 68 -2.23 -9.13 2.58
C THR A 68 -1.71 -10.31 1.77
N GLN A 69 -2.60 -11.09 1.19
CA GLN A 69 -2.24 -12.36 0.58
C GLN A 69 -3.13 -12.75 -0.60
N ILE A 70 -2.61 -13.64 -1.44
CA ILE A 70 -3.31 -14.38 -2.48
C ILE A 70 -2.95 -15.88 -2.37
N SER A 71 -3.84 -16.77 -2.80
CA SER A 71 -3.50 -18.19 -3.00
C SER A 71 -3.09 -18.47 -4.43
N TYR A 72 -2.29 -19.51 -4.64
CA TYR A 72 -1.90 -19.94 -5.97
C TYR A 72 -1.79 -21.46 -6.04
N THR A 73 -1.99 -22.00 -7.24
CA THR A 73 -1.82 -23.42 -7.53
C THR A 73 -0.60 -23.61 -8.42
N VAL A 74 0.25 -24.56 -8.04
CA VAL A 74 1.41 -25.02 -8.80
C VAL A 74 1.04 -26.31 -9.51
N SER A 75 1.51 -26.48 -10.75
CA SER A 75 1.37 -27.69 -11.55
C SER A 75 2.76 -28.23 -11.91
N ASP A 76 2.91 -29.56 -11.87
CA ASP A 76 4.09 -30.29 -12.35
C ASP A 76 4.09 -30.58 -13.86
N GLY A 77 3.02 -30.19 -14.56
CA GLY A 77 2.82 -30.45 -15.99
C GLY A 77 2.45 -31.91 -16.33
N GLN A 78 2.33 -32.77 -15.33
CA GLN A 78 2.10 -34.22 -15.43
C GLN A 78 0.79 -34.66 -14.74
N GLY A 79 0.04 -33.70 -14.20
CA GLY A 79 -1.27 -33.89 -13.60
C GLY A 79 -1.28 -33.74 -12.08
N GLY A 80 -0.12 -33.63 -11.45
CA GLY A 80 0.02 -33.25 -10.05
C GLY A 80 -0.12 -31.74 -9.87
N THR A 81 -0.84 -31.35 -8.81
CA THR A 81 -0.98 -29.95 -8.43
C THR A 81 -0.90 -29.79 -6.92
N ALA A 82 -0.43 -28.62 -6.48
CA ALA A 82 -0.40 -28.23 -5.07
C ALA A 82 -0.88 -26.78 -4.94
N THR A 83 -1.49 -26.43 -3.82
CA THR A 83 -1.92 -25.05 -3.54
C THR A 83 -1.11 -24.48 -2.38
N SER A 84 -0.73 -23.22 -2.48
CA SER A 84 0.01 -22.48 -1.46
C SER A 84 -0.44 -21.02 -1.41
N THR A 85 0.15 -20.23 -0.51
CA THR A 85 -0.21 -18.82 -0.27
C THR A 85 1.00 -17.92 -0.40
N LEU A 86 0.86 -16.83 -1.15
CA LEU A 86 1.82 -15.72 -1.16
C LEU A 86 1.31 -14.66 -0.18
N THR A 87 2.04 -14.46 0.91
CA THR A 87 1.74 -13.44 1.94
C THR A 87 2.78 -12.32 1.89
N VAL A 88 2.31 -11.08 1.82
CA VAL A 88 3.14 -9.87 1.97
C VAL A 88 2.82 -9.21 3.30
N THR A 89 3.86 -8.85 4.05
CA THR A 89 3.76 -8.00 5.23
C THR A 89 4.15 -6.58 4.83
N VAL A 90 3.24 -5.63 5.02
CA VAL A 90 3.47 -4.20 4.78
C VAL A 90 3.78 -3.54 6.11
N THR A 91 4.84 -2.74 6.16
CA THR A 91 5.19 -1.91 7.32
C THR A 91 4.89 -0.46 6.99
N GLY A 92 4.11 0.20 7.84
CA GLY A 92 3.73 1.60 7.70
C GLY A 92 4.92 2.55 7.88
N THR A 93 4.79 3.71 7.26
CA THR A 93 5.70 4.86 7.37
C THR A 93 4.87 6.08 7.73
N ASN A 94 5.42 7.02 8.50
CA ASN A 94 4.70 8.22 8.89
C ASN A 94 4.36 9.09 7.68
N ASP A 95 3.08 9.39 7.48
CA ASP A 95 2.63 10.35 6.46
C ASP A 95 2.73 11.80 6.95
N ALA A 96 2.89 12.75 6.02
CA ALA A 96 2.99 14.17 6.38
C ALA A 96 1.59 14.77 6.57
N PRO A 97 1.39 15.67 7.56
CA PRO A 97 0.11 16.33 7.75
C PRO A 97 -0.25 17.22 6.55
N VAL A 98 -1.52 17.27 6.21
CA VAL A 98 -2.10 18.10 5.14
C VAL A 98 -2.81 19.31 5.76
N ALA A 99 -2.35 20.52 5.40
CA ALA A 99 -2.97 21.76 5.84
C ALA A 99 -4.30 22.03 5.13
N GLN A 100 -5.26 22.63 5.85
CA GLN A 100 -6.56 23.03 5.30
C GLN A 100 -6.66 24.56 5.20
N ALA A 101 -7.09 25.05 4.03
CA ALA A 101 -7.24 26.48 3.81
C ALA A 101 -8.38 27.05 4.67
N GLY A 102 -8.09 28.11 5.43
CA GLY A 102 -9.09 28.90 6.13
C GLY A 102 -9.31 30.22 5.39
N THR A 103 -10.58 30.60 5.21
CA THR A 103 -10.95 31.93 4.72
C THR A 103 -11.75 32.64 5.77
N ALA A 104 -11.43 33.91 6.02
CA ALA A 104 -12.22 34.78 6.87
C ALA A 104 -12.18 36.20 6.33
N THR A 105 -13.29 36.92 6.49
CA THR A 105 -13.43 38.32 6.08
C THR A 105 -13.84 39.15 7.29
N THR A 106 -13.44 40.41 7.29
CA THR A 106 -13.89 41.38 8.29
C THR A 106 -14.04 42.74 7.62
N GLU A 107 -14.92 43.55 8.19
CA GLU A 107 -15.08 44.94 7.75
C GLU A 107 -13.91 45.79 8.24
N GLU A 108 -13.74 46.97 7.65
CA GLU A 108 -12.77 47.94 8.16
C GLU A 108 -13.03 48.23 9.65
N ASN A 109 -11.93 48.43 10.38
CA ASN A 109 -11.94 48.73 11.82
C ASN A 109 -12.63 47.68 12.71
N THR A 110 -12.83 46.47 12.18
CA THR A 110 -13.42 45.36 12.94
C THR A 110 -12.36 44.34 13.29
N LEU A 111 -12.29 43.97 14.58
CA LEU A 111 -11.39 42.91 15.03
C LEU A 111 -11.93 41.55 14.57
N LEU A 112 -11.13 40.83 13.77
CA LEU A 112 -11.41 39.46 13.39
C LEU A 112 -10.67 38.49 14.31
N THR A 113 -11.41 37.73 15.09
CA THR A 113 -10.87 36.61 15.88
C THR A 113 -11.30 35.29 15.25
N GLY A 114 -10.37 34.38 15.04
CA GLY A 114 -10.64 33.05 14.50
C GLY A 114 -9.48 32.10 14.74
N GLN A 115 -9.71 30.82 14.47
CA GLN A 115 -8.67 29.79 14.45
C GLN A 115 -8.49 29.30 13.03
N VAL A 116 -7.25 28.95 12.66
CA VAL A 116 -6.99 28.26 11.40
C VAL A 116 -7.60 26.85 11.47
N PRO A 117 -8.14 26.30 10.36
CA PRO A 117 -8.60 24.92 10.32
C PRO A 117 -7.49 23.95 10.75
N ALA A 118 -7.85 22.93 11.52
CA ALA A 118 -6.92 21.88 11.90
C ALA A 118 -6.44 21.12 10.65
N ALA A 119 -5.15 20.82 10.58
CA ALA A 119 -4.60 19.93 9.57
C ALA A 119 -5.07 18.48 9.80
N SER A 120 -4.97 17.64 8.78
CA SER A 120 -5.31 16.20 8.85
C SER A 120 -4.09 15.33 8.55
N ASP A 121 -4.02 14.15 9.15
CA ASP A 121 -3.00 13.13 8.90
C ASP A 121 -3.71 11.77 8.75
N VAL A 122 -3.28 10.95 7.79
CA VAL A 122 -4.00 9.73 7.36
C VAL A 122 -3.68 8.52 8.24
N ASP A 123 -2.49 8.47 8.84
CA ASP A 123 -2.03 7.36 9.66
C ASP A 123 -1.83 7.73 11.14
N GLY A 124 -1.96 9.01 11.47
CA GLY A 124 -1.30 9.52 12.66
C GLY A 124 -1.89 10.79 13.26
N THR A 125 -1.15 11.30 14.24
CA THR A 125 -1.51 12.49 15.02
C THR A 125 -0.55 13.61 14.66
N ILE A 126 -1.08 14.80 14.41
CA ILE A 126 -0.28 15.98 14.11
C ILE A 126 0.56 16.35 15.33
N ALA A 127 1.87 16.17 15.22
CA ALA A 127 2.82 16.35 16.32
C ALA A 127 2.92 17.80 16.84
N GLY A 128 2.41 18.76 16.07
CA GLY A 128 2.27 20.16 16.48
C GLY A 128 1.88 21.05 15.31
N TYR A 129 1.24 22.18 15.62
CA TYR A 129 1.15 23.30 14.69
C TYR A 129 2.33 24.22 15.04
N ASP A 130 3.40 24.20 14.24
CA ASP A 130 4.37 25.29 14.34
C ASP A 130 3.70 26.52 13.75
N LEU A 131 3.55 27.56 14.57
CA LEU A 131 3.24 28.88 14.04
C LEU A 131 4.41 29.25 13.14
N ALA A 132 4.20 29.34 11.83
CA ALA A 132 5.17 29.95 10.94
C ALA A 132 5.43 31.37 11.47
N THR A 133 6.62 31.58 12.05
CA THR A 133 7.06 32.90 12.52
C THR A 133 7.56 33.76 11.37
N ASP A 134 7.42 33.28 10.13
CA ASP A 134 7.51 34.09 8.91
C ASP A 134 6.27 34.97 8.79
N VAL A 135 6.06 35.84 9.79
CA VAL A 135 5.44 37.13 9.52
C VAL A 135 6.37 37.82 8.54
N GLY A 136 5.98 37.80 7.27
CA GLY A 136 6.73 38.47 6.22
C GLY A 136 7.11 39.88 6.66
N THR A 137 8.40 40.15 6.74
CA THR A 137 8.91 41.51 6.90
C THR A 137 8.62 42.27 5.59
N GLY A 138 7.42 42.83 5.44
CA GLY A 138 7.05 43.69 4.32
C GLY A 138 5.54 43.69 4.06
N ASN A 139 4.80 44.79 4.05
CA ASN A 139 5.18 46.19 3.84
C ASN A 139 4.40 47.10 4.79
N GLY A 140 5.12 47.79 5.66
CA GLY A 140 4.78 49.17 5.98
C GLY A 140 5.41 50.07 4.91
N SER A 141 4.57 50.76 4.16
CA SER A 141 4.79 52.16 3.77
C SER A 141 3.44 52.83 3.63
#